data_AF-A0A532CXV6-F1
#
_entry.id   AF-A0A532CXV6-F1
#
_cell.length_a   1.000
_cell.length_b   1.000
_cell.length_c   1.000
_cell.angle_alpha   90.00
_cell.angle_beta   90.00
_cell.angle_gamma   90.00
#
_symmetry.space_group_name_H-M   'P 1'
#
loop_
_entity.id
_entity.type
_entity.pdbx_description
1 polymer ?
#
loop_
_entity_poly.entity_id
_entity_poly.type
_entity_poly.pdbx_seq_one_letter_code
_entity_poly.pdbx_strand_id
1 'polypeptide(L)' 'MDPSQLSQEQFKELVRGIVDDRLRELLGDPDLGLQLGNGLRARLKESMSSTERLSGEDVARQLGLRW' A
#
# COMPACT_ATOMS: atom_id res chain seq x y z
N MET A 1 -18.65 7.16 -15.47
CA MET A 1 -17.67 6.71 -16.48
C MET A 1 -18.40 5.67 -17.33
N ASP A 2 -18.47 5.88 -18.64
CA ASP A 2 -19.09 4.90 -19.54
C ASP A 2 -18.08 3.77 -19.81
N PRO A 3 -18.36 2.50 -19.40
CA PRO A 3 -17.42 1.39 -19.57
C PRO A 3 -17.09 1.10 -21.03
N SER A 4 -17.97 1.50 -21.96
CA SER A 4 -17.77 1.29 -23.40
C SER A 4 -16.67 2.15 -24.01
N GLN A 5 -16.20 3.17 -23.27
CA GLN A 5 -15.14 4.09 -23.71
C GLN A 5 -13.75 3.64 -23.25
N LEU A 6 -13.63 2.51 -22.55
CA LEU A 6 -12.35 2.01 -22.06
C LEU A 6 -11.57 1.34 -23.19
N SER A 7 -10.27 1.63 -23.25
CA SER A 7 -9.35 0.80 -24.02
C SER A 7 -9.26 -0.60 -23.42
N GLN A 8 -8.78 -1.58 -24.20
CA GLN A 8 -8.62 -2.94 -23.73
C GLN A 8 -7.76 -3.04 -22.47
N GLU A 9 -6.69 -2.24 -22.37
CA GLU A 9 -5.82 -2.20 -21.20
C GLU A 9 -6.52 -1.57 -19.99
N GLN A 10 -7.25 -0.48 -20.19
CA GLN A 10 -8.02 0.14 -19.10
C GLN A 10 -9.13 -0.79 -18.59
N PHE A 11 -9.75 -1.56 -19.47
CA PHE A 11 -10.74 -2.56 -19.09
C PHE A 11 -10.12 -3.71 -18.28
N LYS A 12 -8.95 -4.22 -18.69
CA LYS A 12 -8.22 -5.25 -17.93
C LYS A 12 -7.85 -4.77 -16.53
N GLU A 13 -7.36 -3.54 -16.41
CA GLU A 13 -7.00 -2.96 -15.10
C GLU A 13 -8.23 -2.75 -14.21
N LEU A 14 -9.35 -2.32 -14.78
CA LEU A 14 -10.62 -2.23 -14.04
C LEU A 14 -11.06 -3.60 -13.49
N VAL A 15 -11.04 -4.64 -14.33
CA VAL A 15 -11.42 -5.99 -13.90
C VAL A 15 -10.47 -6.52 -12.83
N ARG A 16 -9.15 -6.28 -12.98
CA ARG A 16 -8.15 -6.65 -11.98
C ARG A 16 -8.44 -5.99 -10.63
N GLY A 17 -8.68 -4.67 -10.61
CA GLY A 17 -9.00 -3.94 -9.39
C GLY A 17 -10.25 -4.47 -8.69
N ILE A 18 -11.32 -4.75 -9.45
CA ILE A 18 -12.58 -5.31 -8.89
C ILE A 18 -12.33 -6.68 -8.25
N VAL A 19 -11.50 -7.53 -8.87
CA VAL A 19 -11.15 -8.85 -8.33
C VAL A 19 -10.30 -8.71 -7.07
N ASP A 20 -9.28 -7.85 -7.08
CA ASP A 20 -8.40 -7.63 -5.93
C ASP A 20 -9.19 -7.07 -4.73
N ASP A 21 -10.10 -6.12 -4.97
CA ASP A 21 -10.99 -5.58 -3.94
C ASP A 21 -11.87 -6.70 -3.35
N ARG A 22 -12.43 -7.56 -4.19
CA ARG A 22 -13.24 -8.69 -3.71
C ARG A 22 -12.45 -9.76 -2.97
N LEU A 23 -11.24 -10.06 -3.42
CA LEU A 23 -10.36 -10.98 -2.72
C LEU A 23 -9.97 -10.43 -1.36
N ARG A 24 -9.71 -9.12 -1.25
CA ARG A 24 -9.40 -8.45 0.01
C ARG A 24 -10.58 -8.48 0.98
N GLU A 25 -11.79 -8.25 0.50
CA GLU A 25 -13.00 -8.35 1.33
C GLU A 25 -13.27 -9.78 1.83
N LEU A 26 -12.98 -10.80 1.01
CA LEU A 26 -13.28 -12.20 1.34
C LEU A 26 -12.20 -12.88 2.18
N LEU A 27 -10.93 -12.64 1.85
CA LEU A 27 -9.79 -13.31 2.47
C LEU A 27 -9.19 -12.48 3.62
N GLY A 28 -9.50 -11.18 3.69
CA GLY A 28 -8.98 -10.28 4.70
C GLY A 28 -7.56 -9.82 4.41
N ASP A 29 -6.90 -9.32 5.46
CA ASP A 29 -5.48 -8.95 5.38
C ASP A 29 -4.61 -10.23 5.37
N PRO A 30 -3.86 -10.49 4.27
CA PRO A 30 -3.02 -11.69 4.19
C PRO A 30 -1.93 -11.73 5.26
N ASP A 31 -1.58 -10.58 5.84
CA ASP A 31 -0.57 -10.47 6.89
C ASP A 31 -1.18 -10.55 8.30
N LEU A 32 -2.50 -10.72 8.42
CA LEU A 32 -3.19 -10.74 9.71
C LEU A 32 -2.70 -11.89 10.60
N GLY A 33 -2.13 -11.53 11.75
CA GLY A 33 -1.59 -12.50 12.71
C GLY A 33 -0.15 -12.94 12.45
N LEU A 34 0.48 -12.47 11.37
CA LEU A 34 1.91 -12.69 11.16
C LEU A 34 2.73 -11.86 12.14
N GLN A 35 3.83 -12.44 12.63
CA GLN A 35 4.80 -11.69 13.42
C GLN A 35 5.80 -10.98 12.50
N LEU A 36 6.21 -9.78 12.93
CA LEU A 36 7.30 -9.07 12.27
C LEU A 36 8.57 -9.92 12.32
N GLY A 37 9.19 -10.13 11.16
CA GLY A 37 10.47 -10.83 11.07
C GLY A 37 11.55 -10.14 11.91
N ASN A 38 12.45 -10.93 12.51
CA ASN A 38 13.47 -10.44 13.44
C ASN A 38 14.34 -9.30 12.85
N GLY A 39 14.66 -9.37 11.55
CA GLY A 39 15.42 -8.32 10.86
C GLY A 39 14.67 -6.99 10.76
N LEU A 40 13.37 -7.03 10.46
CA LEU A 40 12.53 -5.83 10.42
C LEU A 40 12.37 -5.23 11.81
N ARG A 41 12.20 -6.09 12.83
CA ARG A 41 12.14 -5.65 14.24
C ARG A 41 13.42 -4.96 14.69
N ALA A 42 14.59 -5.46 14.30
CA ALA A 42 15.88 -4.84 14.62
C ALA A 42 16.01 -3.46 13.98
N ARG A 43 15.69 -3.34 12.68
CA ARG A 43 15.71 -2.07 11.95
C ARG A 43 14.74 -1.03 12.52
N LEU A 44 13.55 -1.46 12.94
CA LEU A 44 12.57 -0.57 13.59
C LEU A 44 13.09 -0.04 14.93
N LYS A 45 13.73 -0.89 15.74
CA LYS A 45 14.34 -0.45 17.01
C LYS A 45 15.45 0.59 16.78
N GLU A 46 16.30 0.34 15.80
CA GLU A 46 17.35 1.27 15.39
C GLU A 46 16.75 2.61 14.93
N SER A 47 15.76 2.57 14.04
CA SER A 47 15.06 3.77 13.56
C SER A 47 14.40 4.55 14.71
N MET A 48 13.75 3.87 15.66
CA MET A 48 13.14 4.53 16.83
C MET A 48 14.16 5.16 17.78
N SER A 49 15.38 4.63 17.82
CA SER A 49 16.47 5.22 18.61
C SER A 49 17.12 6.43 17.94
N SER A 50 16.87 6.62 16.63
CA SER A 50 17.32 7.80 15.92
C SER A 50 16.54 9.05 16.33
N THR A 51 17.26 10.17 16.45
CA THR A 51 16.69 11.51 16.65
C THR A 51 16.26 12.17 15.35
N GLU A 52 16.70 11.65 14.20
CA GLU A 52 16.31 12.14 12.88
C GLU A 52 14.85 11.77 12.60
N ARG A 53 14.02 12.78 12.36
CA ARG A 53 12.60 12.60 12.04
C ARG A 53 12.26 13.37 10.77
N LEU A 54 11.45 12.74 9.94
CA LEU A 54 10.86 13.37 8.75
C LEU A 54 9.36 13.54 8.99
N SER A 55 8.81 14.68 8.59
CA SER A 55 7.37 14.87 8.59
C SER A 55 6.74 14.01 7.49
N GLY A 56 5.60 13.39 7.80
CA GLY A 56 4.82 12.65 6.79
C GLY A 56 4.42 13.53 5.61
N GLU A 57 4.17 14.82 5.85
CA GLU A 57 3.87 15.80 4.81
C GLU A 57 5.05 16.01 3.85
N ASP A 58 6.28 16.10 4.38
CA ASP A 58 7.48 16.29 3.56
C ASP A 58 7.79 15.05 2.71
N VAL A 59 7.58 13.85 3.28
CA VAL A 59 7.71 12.57 2.57
C VAL A 59 6.65 12.44 1.47
N ALA A 60 5.38 12.78 1.77
CA ALA A 60 4.31 12.74 0.79
C ALA A 60 4.57 13.72 -0.37
N ARG A 61 5.03 14.94 -0.05
CA ARG A 61 5.42 15.93 -1.07
C ARG A 61 6.56 15.42 -1.97
N GLN A 62 7.58 14.78 -1.40
CA GLN A 62 8.70 14.21 -2.16
C GLN A 62 8.25 13.08 -3.10
N LEU A 63 7.27 12.29 -2.67
CA LEU A 63 6.75 11.15 -3.44
C LEU A 63 5.59 11.50 -4.37
N GLY A 64 5.12 12.76 -4.39
CA GLY A 64 3.96 13.18 -5.16
C GLY A 64 2.65 12.57 -4.67
N LEU A 65 2.58 12.19 -3.39
CA LEU A 65 1.42 11.60 -2.74
C LEU A 65 0.60 12.68 -2.02
N ARG A 66 -0.70 12.45 -1.85
CA ARG A 66 -1.56 13.29 -1.00
C ARG A 66 -1.51 12.74 0.43
N TRP A 67 -1.23 13.62 1.40
CA TRP A 67 -1.18 13.32 2.83
C TRP A 67 -2.51 13.67 3.51
#